data_AF-A0A2E8L0V7-F1
#
_entry.id   AF-A0A2E8L0V7-F1
#
_cell.length_a   1.000
_cell.length_b   1.000
_cell.length_c   1.000
_cell.angle_alpha   90.00
_cell.angle_beta   90.00
_cell.angle_gamma   90.00
#
_symmetry.space_group_name_H-M   'P 1'
#
loop_
_entity.id
_entity.type
_entity.pdbx_description
1 polymer ?
#
loop_
_entity_poly.entity_id
_entity_poly.type
_entity_poly.pdbx_seq_one_letter_code
_entity_poly.pdbx_strand_id
1 'polypeptide(L)'
;MGSLATVRKWKKKGAGVKLARRLHMYFGLVLLPFVLLYGMTALLFNHSSWMSTSDYFRSSLEPFGAVQQDAPSEIVEKIAKELSDRDEFNFTGYDEDSVELVNEHIFDVEEDGFRYRYRFVPMESKAFVQKTPTTEQTEPEFTVSPVDFAPAPSIAQLVEAIEKDHNGSKVRIRSASDVRFVADINQEKWVLTCDLQTGKVTQNKFQEPRSDFNWRSYLLRLHKTRGYPRDGDSVRFGWAVAVDIMGLLMLFWGLSGVIMWWQMKPFRLIGGVLVLIGVLLCVLLGFWLYQAMYY
;
A
#
# COMPACT_ATOMS: atom_id res chain seq x y z
N MET A 1 57.28 -37.89 11.38
CA MET A 1 56.92 -36.53 11.85
C MET A 1 55.69 -35.99 11.09
N GLY A 2 54.46 -36.47 11.36
CA GLY A 2 53.28 -36.09 10.57
C GLY A 2 51.93 -36.10 11.28
N SER A 3 51.87 -36.04 12.61
CA SER A 3 50.61 -36.23 13.37
C SER A 3 50.13 -35.01 14.18
N LEU A 4 50.98 -34.01 14.44
CA LEU A 4 50.61 -32.88 15.31
C LEU A 4 49.90 -31.71 14.59
N ALA A 5 50.09 -31.56 13.27
CA ALA A 5 49.52 -30.43 12.51
C ALA A 5 48.01 -30.58 12.23
N THR A 6 47.52 -31.82 12.08
CA THR A 6 46.10 -32.12 11.80
C THR A 6 45.22 -31.97 13.04
N VAL A 7 45.69 -32.39 14.22
CA VAL A 7 44.95 -32.27 15.51
C VAL A 7 44.73 -30.80 15.91
N ARG A 8 45.70 -29.92 15.66
CA ARG A 8 45.59 -28.47 15.97
C ARG A 8 44.56 -27.76 15.07
N LYS A 9 44.40 -28.19 13.81
CA LYS A 9 43.39 -27.67 12.88
C LYS A 9 41.96 -28.07 13.28
N TRP A 10 41.76 -29.29 13.80
CA TRP A 10 40.45 -29.77 14.25
C TRP A 10 39.97 -29.10 15.55
N LYS A 11 40.85 -28.88 16.53
CA LYS A 11 40.51 -28.12 17.75
C LYS A 11 40.07 -26.67 17.45
N LYS A 12 40.68 -26.01 16.46
CA LYS A 12 40.30 -24.65 16.05
C LYS A 12 38.91 -24.58 15.41
N LYS A 13 38.53 -25.56 14.57
CA LYS A 13 37.19 -25.63 13.97
C LYS A 13 36.09 -25.77 15.03
N GLY A 14 36.33 -26.59 16.06
CA GLY A 14 35.39 -26.76 17.18
C GLY A 14 35.21 -25.51 18.05
N ALA A 15 36.26 -24.70 18.22
CA ALA A 15 36.18 -23.44 18.97
C ALA A 15 35.36 -22.37 18.23
N GLY A 16 35.53 -22.24 16.91
CA GLY A 16 34.77 -21.30 16.08
C GLY A 16 33.27 -21.57 16.09
N VAL A 17 32.86 -22.84 15.94
CA VAL A 17 31.44 -23.23 15.98
C VAL A 17 30.81 -22.97 17.35
N LYS A 18 31.55 -23.21 18.45
CA LYS A 18 31.08 -22.90 19.81
C LYS A 18 30.90 -21.40 20.03
N LEU A 19 31.81 -20.58 19.50
CA LEU A 19 31.69 -19.13 19.58
C LEU A 19 30.49 -18.63 18.77
N ALA A 20 30.35 -19.07 17.52
CA ALA A 20 29.22 -18.70 16.66
C ALA A 20 27.87 -19.04 17.31
N ARG A 21 27.75 -20.23 17.93
CA ARG A 21 26.54 -20.62 18.67
C ARG A 21 26.24 -19.68 19.84
N ARG A 22 27.26 -19.28 20.60
CA ARG A 22 27.09 -18.35 21.74
C ARG A 22 26.68 -16.96 21.27
N LEU A 23 27.35 -16.44 20.23
CA LEU A 23 27.01 -15.14 19.65
C LEU A 23 25.58 -15.15 19.11
N HIS A 24 25.20 -16.17 18.33
CA HIS A 24 23.84 -16.32 17.81
C HIS A 24 22.81 -16.33 18.94
N MET A 25 23.06 -17.07 20.02
CA MET A 25 22.15 -17.11 21.16
C MET A 25 22.03 -15.75 21.86
N TYR A 26 23.14 -15.07 22.16
CA TYR A 26 23.11 -13.79 22.86
C TYR A 26 22.52 -12.66 22.01
N PHE A 27 22.94 -12.53 20.75
CA PHE A 27 22.34 -11.55 19.83
C PHE A 27 20.87 -11.87 19.56
N GLY A 28 20.51 -13.15 19.42
CA GLY A 28 19.13 -13.59 19.26
C GLY A 28 18.24 -13.15 20.43
N LEU A 29 18.73 -13.23 21.67
CA LEU A 29 17.98 -12.80 22.86
C LEU A 29 17.82 -11.28 22.96
N VAL A 30 18.85 -10.50 22.59
CA VAL A 30 18.74 -9.04 22.55
C VAL A 30 17.81 -8.57 21.42
N LEU A 31 17.88 -9.20 20.25
CA LEU A 31 17.06 -8.87 19.08
C LEU A 31 15.63 -9.43 19.15
N LEU A 32 15.36 -10.35 20.08
CA LEU A 32 14.06 -11.01 20.25
C LEU A 32 12.86 -10.04 20.21
N PRO A 33 12.78 -8.99 21.06
CA PRO A 33 11.63 -8.09 21.04
C PRO A 33 11.47 -7.36 19.71
N PHE A 34 12.58 -7.05 19.02
CA PHE A 34 12.53 -6.43 17.70
C PHE A 34 11.98 -7.40 16.64
N VAL A 35 12.39 -8.66 16.65
CA VAL A 35 11.89 -9.65 15.69
C VAL A 35 10.43 -10.00 15.95
N LEU A 36 10.02 -10.10 17.22
CA LEU A 36 8.61 -10.27 17.56
C LEU A 36 7.76 -9.07 17.12
N LEU A 37 8.24 -7.85 17.39
CA LEU A 37 7.60 -6.63 16.92
C LEU A 37 7.49 -6.60 15.40
N TYR A 38 8.58 -6.92 14.68
CA TYR A 38 8.61 -6.91 13.21
C TYR A 38 7.70 -7.98 12.60
N GLY A 39 7.66 -9.18 13.19
CA GLY A 39 6.73 -10.24 12.78
C GLY A 39 5.27 -9.84 12.98
N MET A 40 4.96 -9.22 14.13
CA MET A 40 3.62 -8.71 14.41
C MET A 40 3.23 -7.56 13.45
N THR A 41 4.12 -6.59 13.25
CA THR A 41 3.83 -5.46 12.37
C THR A 41 3.74 -5.88 10.91
N ALA A 42 4.48 -6.91 10.46
CA ALA A 42 4.31 -7.47 9.12
C ALA A 42 2.88 -8.00 8.90
N LEU A 43 2.33 -8.72 9.88
CA LEU A 43 0.94 -9.19 9.83
C LEU A 43 -0.05 -8.01 9.81
N LEU A 44 0.12 -7.02 10.67
CA LEU A 44 -0.75 -5.83 10.71
C LEU A 44 -0.63 -4.98 9.44
N PHE A 45 0.57 -4.92 8.85
CA PHE A 45 0.80 -4.20 7.61
C PHE A 45 0.03 -4.83 6.45
N ASN A 46 -0.06 -6.16 6.43
CA ASN A 46 -0.81 -6.92 5.44
C ASN A 46 -2.33 -6.94 5.72
N HIS A 47 -2.71 -6.95 7.00
CA HIS A 47 -4.10 -6.94 7.46
C HIS A 47 -4.47 -5.56 8.04
N SER A 48 -4.61 -4.56 7.18
CA SER A 48 -4.84 -3.17 7.62
C SER A 48 -6.13 -2.93 8.43
N SER A 49 -7.07 -3.89 8.43
CA SER A 49 -8.26 -3.84 9.27
C SER A 49 -8.02 -4.31 10.71
N TRP A 50 -6.95 -5.07 10.96
CA TRP A 50 -6.62 -5.55 12.31
C TRP A 50 -6.10 -4.41 13.16
N MET A 51 -6.72 -4.21 14.33
CA MET A 51 -6.42 -3.08 15.24
C MET A 51 -6.62 -1.70 14.59
N SER A 52 -7.44 -1.60 13.54
CA SER A 52 -7.86 -0.33 12.98
C SER A 52 -8.99 0.27 13.81
N THR A 53 -9.00 1.60 13.96
CA THR A 53 -10.16 2.35 14.45
C THR A 53 -11.20 2.60 13.36
N SER A 54 -10.94 2.14 12.12
CA SER A 54 -11.86 2.29 11.01
C SER A 54 -12.77 1.08 10.85
N ASP A 55 -14.06 1.35 10.69
CA ASP A 55 -15.04 0.35 10.29
C ASP A 55 -15.15 0.29 8.77
N TYR A 56 -15.24 -0.93 8.24
CA TYR A 56 -15.43 -1.18 6.82
C TYR A 56 -16.79 -1.84 6.60
N PHE A 57 -17.64 -1.21 5.79
CA PHE A 57 -18.92 -1.78 5.39
C PHE A 57 -19.16 -1.55 3.91
N ARG A 58 -19.96 -2.44 3.31
CA ARG A 58 -20.42 -2.26 1.94
C ARG A 58 -21.47 -1.16 1.95
N SER A 59 -21.37 -0.21 1.02
CA SER A 59 -22.41 0.81 0.92
C SER A 59 -23.73 0.16 0.50
N SER A 60 -24.81 0.52 1.19
CA SER A 60 -26.18 0.14 0.85
C SER A 60 -26.82 1.06 -0.20
N LEU A 61 -26.06 2.03 -0.72
CA LEU A 61 -26.56 3.04 -1.64
C LEU A 61 -26.97 2.41 -2.98
N GLU A 62 -28.28 2.22 -3.16
CA GLU A 62 -28.93 1.97 -4.46
C GLU A 62 -28.59 3.00 -5.56
N PRO A 63 -28.37 4.31 -5.27
CA PRO A 63 -28.01 5.28 -6.31
C PRO A 63 -26.76 4.90 -7.11
N PHE A 64 -25.85 4.10 -6.56
CA PHE A 64 -24.62 3.72 -7.27
C PHE A 64 -24.82 2.69 -8.39
N GLY A 65 -25.92 1.94 -8.36
CA GLY A 65 -26.33 1.14 -9.52
C GLY A 65 -27.07 1.98 -10.58
N ALA A 66 -27.57 3.16 -10.20
CA ALA A 66 -28.35 4.05 -11.06
C ALA A 66 -27.52 5.18 -11.70
N VAL A 67 -26.32 5.48 -11.17
CA VAL A 67 -25.40 6.41 -11.84
C VAL A 67 -24.86 5.71 -13.08
N GLN A 68 -25.39 6.13 -14.23
CA GLN A 68 -24.90 5.71 -15.53
C GLN A 68 -23.52 6.34 -15.72
N GLN A 69 -22.47 5.54 -15.49
CA GLN A 69 -21.11 6.00 -15.77
C GLN A 69 -21.02 6.34 -17.26
N ASP A 70 -20.39 7.48 -17.58
CA ASP A 70 -20.07 7.82 -18.97
C ASP A 70 -19.33 6.63 -19.58
N ALA A 71 -19.79 6.15 -20.74
CA ALA A 71 -19.11 5.05 -21.41
C ALA A 71 -17.67 5.50 -21.69
N PRO A 72 -16.65 4.68 -21.33
CA PRO A 72 -15.24 5.06 -21.54
C PRO A 72 -14.98 5.52 -22.98
N SER A 73 -15.64 4.88 -23.95
CA SER A 73 -15.60 5.22 -25.37
C SER A 73 -16.07 6.64 -25.69
N GLU A 74 -17.12 7.16 -25.04
CA GLU A 74 -17.61 8.52 -25.28
C GLU A 74 -16.61 9.59 -24.81
N ILE A 75 -15.89 9.30 -23.71
CA ILE A 75 -14.81 10.18 -23.22
C ILE A 75 -13.63 10.14 -24.18
N VAL A 76 -13.24 8.94 -24.63
CA VAL A 76 -12.17 8.79 -25.63
C VAL A 76 -12.52 9.49 -26.94
N GLU A 77 -13.78 9.42 -27.40
CA GLU A 77 -14.22 10.10 -28.62
C GLU A 77 -14.08 11.62 -28.51
N LYS A 78 -14.45 12.21 -27.36
CA LYS A 78 -14.26 13.65 -27.10
C LYS A 78 -12.77 14.04 -27.13
N ILE A 79 -11.91 13.23 -26.50
CA ILE A 79 -10.46 13.47 -26.47
C ILE A 79 -9.86 13.29 -27.87
N ALA A 80 -10.24 12.24 -28.59
CA ALA A 80 -9.80 11.97 -29.95
C ALA A 80 -10.15 13.11 -30.89
N LYS A 81 -11.37 13.66 -30.77
CA LYS A 81 -11.80 14.84 -31.52
C LYS A 81 -10.96 16.08 -31.19
N GLU A 82 -10.73 16.35 -29.91
CA GLU A 82 -9.89 17.49 -29.51
C GLU A 82 -8.44 17.34 -29.98
N LEU A 83 -7.91 16.10 -30.00
CA LEU A 83 -6.58 15.81 -30.52
C LEU A 83 -6.50 15.92 -32.04
N SER A 84 -7.53 15.52 -32.78
CA SER A 84 -7.58 15.66 -34.24
C SER A 84 -7.69 17.11 -34.69
N ASP A 85 -8.28 17.99 -33.88
CA ASP A 85 -8.43 19.41 -34.17
C ASP A 85 -7.12 20.20 -33.96
N ARG A 86 -6.07 19.59 -33.40
CA ARG A 86 -4.77 20.23 -33.17
C ARG A 86 -3.79 19.88 -34.29
N ASP A 87 -3.40 20.88 -35.08
CA ASP A 87 -2.43 20.74 -36.19
C ASP A 87 -1.05 20.18 -35.78
N GLU A 88 -0.72 20.24 -34.49
CA GLU A 88 0.55 19.74 -33.92
C GLU A 88 0.63 18.20 -33.88
N PHE A 89 -0.50 17.50 -33.95
CA PHE A 89 -0.57 16.04 -33.81
C PHE A 89 -1.22 15.42 -35.05
N ASN A 90 -0.49 14.58 -35.79
CA ASN A 90 -1.10 13.77 -36.85
C ASN A 90 -1.78 12.55 -36.21
N PHE A 91 -2.96 12.77 -35.63
CA PHE A 91 -3.79 11.74 -35.03
C PHE A 91 -4.50 10.93 -36.13
N THR A 92 -4.21 9.64 -36.24
CA THR A 92 -4.78 8.77 -37.28
C THR A 92 -5.90 7.87 -36.77
N GLY A 93 -6.05 7.73 -35.46
CA GLY A 93 -7.09 6.92 -34.84
C GLY A 93 -6.68 6.40 -33.46
N TYR A 94 -7.57 5.62 -32.85
CA TYR A 94 -7.32 4.91 -31.60
C TYR A 94 -7.86 3.48 -31.68
N ASP A 95 -7.33 2.60 -30.84
CA ASP A 95 -7.74 1.20 -30.73
C ASP A 95 -8.92 1.10 -29.75
N GLU A 96 -10.14 0.87 -30.26
CA GLU A 96 -11.36 0.77 -29.46
C GLU A 96 -11.30 -0.35 -28.41
N ASP A 97 -10.64 -1.47 -28.74
CA ASP A 97 -10.50 -2.62 -27.84
C ASP A 97 -9.51 -2.34 -26.69
N SER A 98 -8.73 -1.27 -26.80
CA SER A 98 -7.73 -0.87 -25.80
C SER A 98 -8.26 0.08 -24.73
N VAL A 99 -9.52 0.50 -24.83
CA VAL A 99 -10.12 1.49 -23.91
C VAL A 99 -10.46 0.83 -22.58
N GLU A 100 -9.75 1.24 -21.52
CA GLU A 100 -9.94 0.76 -20.15
C GLU A 100 -10.13 1.92 -19.17
N LEU A 101 -11.06 1.76 -18.21
CA LEU A 101 -11.10 2.59 -17.00
C LEU A 101 -10.15 1.99 -15.97
N VAL A 102 -9.25 2.82 -15.45
CA VAL A 102 -8.21 2.41 -14.52
C VAL A 102 -8.34 3.21 -13.23
N ASN A 103 -7.95 2.61 -12.10
CA ASN A 103 -8.03 3.19 -10.75
C ASN A 103 -9.46 3.30 -10.20
N GLU A 104 -9.56 3.53 -8.89
CA GLU A 104 -10.82 3.69 -8.15
C GLU A 104 -11.17 5.17 -8.01
N HIS A 105 -12.46 5.51 -8.06
CA HIS A 105 -12.92 6.81 -7.58
C HIS A 105 -12.92 6.80 -6.03
N ILE A 106 -12.32 7.83 -5.42
CA ILE A 106 -12.23 7.97 -3.97
C ILE A 106 -12.82 9.31 -3.56
N PHE A 107 -13.88 9.25 -2.74
CA PHE A 107 -14.55 10.41 -2.16
C PHE A 107 -14.42 10.38 -0.64
N ASP A 108 -14.13 11.53 -0.04
CA ASP A 108 -14.09 11.71 1.41
C ASP A 108 -15.21 12.66 1.83
N VAL A 109 -15.96 12.29 2.86
CA VAL A 109 -16.98 13.12 3.52
C VAL A 109 -16.68 13.17 5.00
N GLU A 110 -16.87 14.32 5.63
CA GLU A 110 -16.76 14.47 7.07
C GLU A 110 -18.12 14.84 7.65
N GLU A 111 -18.62 14.01 8.56
CA GLU A 111 -19.91 14.16 9.24
C GLU A 111 -19.79 13.62 10.67
N ASP A 112 -20.35 14.36 11.65
CA ASP A 112 -20.43 13.95 13.06
C ASP A 112 -19.10 13.52 13.70
N GLY A 113 -17.99 14.16 13.31
CA GLY A 113 -16.66 13.81 13.82
C GLY A 113 -16.09 12.51 13.25
N PHE A 114 -16.67 12.01 12.15
CA PHE A 114 -16.15 10.89 11.38
C PHE A 114 -15.87 11.28 9.93
N ARG A 115 -14.80 10.72 9.37
CA ARG A 115 -14.48 10.74 7.95
C ARG A 115 -14.97 9.44 7.31
N TYR A 116 -15.91 9.55 6.39
CA TYR A 116 -16.40 8.49 5.54
C TYR A 116 -15.66 8.54 4.20
N ARG A 117 -14.92 7.47 3.89
CA ARG A 117 -14.23 7.32 2.60
C ARG A 117 -14.96 6.32 1.74
N TYR A 118 -15.55 6.79 0.66
CA TYR A 118 -16.16 6.00 -0.39
C TYR A 118 -15.09 5.62 -1.42
N ARG A 119 -14.97 4.32 -1.70
CA ARG A 119 -14.15 3.79 -2.79
C ARG A 119 -15.03 3.07 -3.78
N PHE A 120 -14.92 3.45 -5.03
CA PHE A 120 -15.71 2.90 -6.11
C PHE A 120 -14.79 2.35 -7.19
N VAL A 121 -15.00 1.09 -7.52
CA VAL A 121 -14.32 0.42 -8.63
C VAL A 121 -15.20 0.59 -9.87
N PRO A 122 -14.72 1.24 -10.94
CA PRO A 122 -15.43 1.30 -12.21
C PRO A 122 -15.92 -0.09 -12.65
N MET A 123 -17.12 -0.15 -13.21
CA MET A 123 -17.76 -1.36 -13.74
C MET A 123 -18.24 -2.42 -12.73
N GLU A 124 -17.80 -2.41 -11.46
CA GLU A 124 -18.21 -3.45 -10.50
C GLU A 124 -19.52 -3.15 -9.74
N SER A 125 -20.14 -1.98 -9.92
CA SER A 125 -21.34 -1.54 -9.16
C SER A 125 -21.22 -1.76 -7.64
N LYS A 126 -19.99 -1.71 -7.13
CA LYS A 126 -19.66 -1.95 -5.72
C LYS A 126 -18.94 -0.73 -5.17
N ALA A 127 -19.52 -0.17 -4.11
CA ALA A 127 -18.90 0.87 -3.31
C ALA A 127 -18.57 0.33 -1.91
N PHE A 128 -17.36 0.63 -1.43
CA PHE A 128 -16.92 0.34 -0.07
C PHE A 128 -16.80 1.63 0.71
N VAL A 129 -17.30 1.63 1.94
CA VAL A 129 -17.20 2.76 2.85
C VAL A 129 -16.25 2.40 3.97
N GLN A 130 -15.27 3.27 4.19
CA GLN A 130 -14.40 3.24 5.36
C GLN A 130 -14.78 4.41 6.27
N LYS A 131 -15.36 4.13 7.43
CA LYS A 131 -15.66 5.14 8.45
C LYS A 131 -14.48 5.24 9.42
N THR A 132 -13.93 6.42 9.59
CA THR A 132 -12.76 6.68 10.46
C THR A 132 -13.08 7.83 11.40
N PRO A 133 -12.79 7.77 12.71
CA PRO A 133 -12.92 8.92 13.59
C PRO A 133 -12.01 10.06 13.10
N THR A 134 -12.56 11.27 12.95
CA THR A 134 -11.80 12.48 12.64
C THR A 134 -11.27 13.02 13.96
N THR A 135 -9.96 12.89 14.22
CA THR A 135 -9.32 13.70 15.27
C THR A 135 -9.47 15.16 14.86
N GLU A 136 -9.93 16.04 15.78
CA GLU A 136 -10.03 17.50 15.56
C GLU A 136 -8.78 17.99 14.83
N GLN A 137 -8.90 18.23 13.53
CA GLN A 137 -7.83 18.86 12.76
C GLN A 137 -7.94 20.34 13.08
N THR A 138 -6.91 20.90 13.70
CA THR A 138 -6.74 22.36 13.75
C THR A 138 -6.88 22.86 12.33
N GLU A 139 -7.90 23.68 12.05
CA GLU A 139 -8.09 24.22 10.71
C GLU A 139 -6.78 24.87 10.27
N PRO A 140 -6.25 24.53 9.08
CA PRO A 140 -5.09 25.22 8.57
C PRO A 140 -5.40 26.70 8.48
N GLU A 141 -4.50 27.54 8.99
CA GLU A 141 -4.64 29.00 9.11
C GLU A 141 -5.00 29.69 7.78
N PHE A 142 -4.76 29.00 6.65
CA PHE A 142 -5.25 29.37 5.34
C PHE A 142 -5.71 28.13 4.57
N THR A 143 -6.87 28.25 3.93
CA THR A 143 -7.35 27.29 2.94
C THR A 143 -7.22 27.94 1.56
N VAL A 144 -6.42 27.34 0.67
CA VAL A 144 -6.37 27.78 -0.73
C VAL A 144 -7.63 27.26 -1.41
N SER A 145 -8.44 28.16 -1.97
CA SER A 145 -9.59 27.79 -2.78
C SER A 145 -9.16 26.85 -3.90
N PRO A 146 -9.80 25.67 -4.07
CA PRO A 146 -9.56 24.82 -5.22
C PRO A 146 -9.77 25.62 -6.51
N VAL A 147 -8.94 25.36 -7.52
CA VAL A 147 -9.16 25.87 -8.87
C VAL A 147 -10.46 25.24 -9.40
N ASP A 148 -11.41 26.07 -9.85
CA ASP A 148 -12.67 25.60 -10.42
C ASP A 148 -12.40 24.75 -11.66
N PHE A 149 -12.64 23.45 -11.52
CA PHE A 149 -12.77 22.53 -12.63
C PHE A 149 -14.14 21.87 -12.52
N ALA A 150 -14.92 21.92 -13.61
CA ALA A 150 -16.17 21.18 -13.69
C ALA A 150 -15.82 19.68 -13.76
N PRO A 151 -16.15 18.87 -12.74
CA PRO A 151 -15.93 17.44 -12.81
C PRO A 151 -16.77 16.83 -13.94
N ALA A 152 -16.35 15.67 -14.47
CA ALA A 152 -17.16 14.92 -15.41
C ALA A 152 -18.60 14.74 -14.86
N PRO A 153 -19.64 14.77 -15.71
CA PRO A 153 -21.04 14.75 -15.26
C PRO A 153 -21.38 13.52 -14.40
N SER A 154 -20.77 12.36 -14.69
CA SER A 154 -20.88 11.15 -13.86
C SER A 154 -20.30 11.30 -12.45
N ILE A 155 -19.22 12.08 -12.29
CA ILE A 155 -18.61 12.38 -10.98
C ILE A 155 -19.49 13.34 -10.19
N ALA A 156 -20.07 14.35 -10.85
CA ALA A 156 -20.99 15.30 -10.22
C ALA A 156 -22.22 14.60 -9.63
N GLN A 157 -22.80 13.63 -10.37
CA GLN A 157 -23.93 12.82 -9.88
C GLN A 157 -23.56 11.96 -8.67
N LEU A 158 -22.35 11.37 -8.66
CA LEU A 158 -21.84 10.62 -7.49
C LEU A 158 -21.68 11.53 -6.28
N VAL A 159 -21.12 12.73 -6.47
CA VAL A 159 -20.98 13.73 -5.41
C VAL A 159 -22.35 14.08 -4.84
N GLU A 160 -23.32 14.45 -5.69
CA GLU A 160 -24.67 14.81 -5.25
C GLU A 160 -25.36 13.66 -4.49
N ALA A 161 -25.21 12.42 -4.96
CA ALA A 161 -25.75 11.25 -4.29
C ALA A 161 -25.14 11.04 -2.89
N ILE A 162 -23.83 11.23 -2.75
CA ILE A 162 -23.14 11.10 -1.46
C ILE A 162 -23.48 12.27 -0.53
N GLU A 163 -23.55 13.51 -1.04
CA GLU A 163 -23.96 14.68 -0.26
C GLU A 163 -25.38 14.49 0.30
N LYS A 164 -26.30 13.95 -0.51
CA LYS A 164 -27.66 13.63 -0.08
C LYS A 164 -27.71 12.59 1.04
N ASP A 165 -26.85 11.57 1.00
CA ASP A 165 -26.78 10.52 2.03
C ASP A 165 -26.25 11.07 3.37
N HIS A 166 -25.36 12.07 3.30
CA HIS A 166 -24.74 12.70 4.46
C HIS A 166 -25.35 14.07 4.81
N ASN A 167 -26.66 14.23 4.68
CA ASN A 167 -27.41 15.43 5.07
C ASN A 167 -26.88 16.76 4.48
N GLY A 168 -26.29 16.72 3.27
CA GLY A 168 -25.70 17.87 2.60
C GLY A 168 -24.26 18.19 3.03
N SER A 169 -23.60 17.27 3.75
CA SER A 169 -22.18 17.42 4.12
C SER A 169 -21.32 17.48 2.86
N LYS A 170 -20.40 18.44 2.81
CA LYS A 170 -19.56 18.70 1.64
C LYS A 170 -18.69 17.49 1.31
N VAL A 171 -18.80 16.99 0.08
CA VAL A 171 -17.94 15.89 -0.42
C VAL A 171 -16.64 16.45 -0.98
N ARG A 172 -15.53 15.80 -0.62
CA ARG A 172 -14.21 16.06 -1.22
C ARG A 172 -13.81 14.93 -2.15
N ILE A 173 -13.58 15.25 -3.42
CA ILE A 173 -13.04 14.30 -4.41
C ILE A 173 -11.53 14.16 -4.14
N ARG A 174 -11.09 12.95 -3.75
CA ARG A 174 -9.68 12.67 -3.49
C ARG A 174 -8.95 12.13 -4.72
N SER A 175 -9.65 11.32 -5.52
CA SER A 175 -9.16 10.76 -6.78
C SER A 175 -10.36 10.41 -7.65
N ALA A 176 -10.25 10.60 -8.95
CA ALA A 176 -11.12 9.96 -9.93
C ALA A 176 -10.38 8.79 -10.61
N SER A 177 -11.13 7.94 -11.31
CA SER A 177 -10.57 6.98 -12.25
C SER A 177 -9.99 7.69 -13.47
N ASP A 178 -9.09 7.00 -14.15
CA ASP A 178 -8.46 7.46 -15.38
C ASP A 178 -8.99 6.65 -16.57
N VAL A 179 -9.11 7.27 -17.74
CA VAL A 179 -9.36 6.53 -18.98
C VAL A 179 -8.03 6.31 -19.69
N ARG A 180 -7.70 5.04 -19.98
CA ARG A 180 -6.51 4.68 -20.75
C ARG A 180 -6.91 4.05 -22.07
N PHE A 181 -6.23 4.44 -23.13
CA PHE A 181 -6.40 3.88 -24.47
C PHE A 181 -5.11 4.03 -25.28
N VAL A 182 -5.01 3.24 -26.34
CA VAL A 182 -3.91 3.29 -27.31
C VAL A 182 -4.34 4.13 -28.50
N ALA A 183 -3.55 5.16 -28.82
CA ALA A 183 -3.76 6.06 -29.93
C ALA A 183 -2.60 5.98 -30.92
N ASP A 184 -2.90 6.09 -32.20
CA ASP A 184 -1.90 6.23 -33.27
C ASP A 184 -1.67 7.73 -33.52
N ILE A 185 -0.50 8.23 -33.13
CA ILE A 185 -0.10 9.63 -33.26
C ILE A 185 1.24 9.68 -34.00
N ASN A 186 1.29 10.41 -35.12
CA ASN A 186 2.49 10.54 -35.95
C ASN A 186 3.05 9.18 -36.44
N GLN A 187 2.16 8.24 -36.78
CA GLN A 187 2.49 6.85 -37.19
C GLN A 187 3.17 5.99 -36.09
N GLU A 188 3.20 6.46 -34.86
CA GLU A 188 3.65 5.70 -33.69
C GLU A 188 2.46 5.41 -32.76
N LYS A 189 2.49 4.27 -32.06
CA LYS A 189 1.50 3.92 -31.04
C LYS A 189 1.86 4.54 -29.70
N TRP A 190 0.89 5.20 -29.08
CA TRP A 190 1.01 5.85 -27.78
C TRP A 190 -0.09 5.35 -26.84
N VAL A 191 0.25 5.13 -25.59
CA VAL A 191 -0.69 4.90 -24.50
C VAL A 191 -1.01 6.26 -23.87
N LEU A 192 -2.24 6.71 -24.06
CA LEU A 192 -2.75 7.92 -23.43
C LEU A 192 -3.50 7.54 -22.15
N THR A 193 -3.24 8.25 -21.05
CA THR A 193 -3.99 8.11 -19.80
C THR A 193 -4.52 9.49 -19.42
N CYS A 194 -5.84 9.64 -19.45
CA CYS A 194 -6.55 10.87 -19.12
C CYS A 194 -7.12 10.77 -17.71
N ASP A 195 -6.73 11.71 -16.85
CA ASP A 195 -7.29 11.88 -15.51
C ASP A 195 -8.67 12.54 -15.61
N LEU A 196 -9.73 11.85 -15.17
CA LEU A 196 -11.11 12.37 -15.26
C LEU A 196 -11.43 13.48 -14.26
N GLN A 197 -10.59 13.68 -13.25
CA GLN A 197 -10.74 14.78 -12.29
C GLN A 197 -10.15 16.07 -12.83
N THR A 198 -8.97 16.00 -13.43
CA THR A 198 -8.22 17.19 -13.86
C THR A 198 -8.27 17.45 -15.37
N GLY A 199 -8.72 16.48 -16.16
CA GLY A 199 -8.65 16.50 -17.62
C GLY A 199 -7.22 16.38 -18.16
N LYS A 200 -6.23 16.11 -17.30
CA LYS A 200 -4.83 16.02 -17.70
C LYS A 200 -4.56 14.72 -18.46
N VAL A 201 -4.08 14.84 -19.68
CA VAL A 201 -3.62 13.70 -20.49
C VAL A 201 -2.12 13.49 -20.28
N THR A 202 -1.75 12.26 -19.94
CA THR A 202 -0.35 11.80 -19.91
C THR A 202 -0.12 10.80 -21.03
N GLN A 203 1.05 10.86 -21.67
CA GLN A 203 1.40 10.03 -22.81
C GLN A 203 2.63 9.17 -22.51
N ASN A 204 2.60 7.91 -22.93
CA ASN A 204 3.75 7.02 -22.94
C ASN A 204 3.80 6.26 -24.26
N LYS A 205 4.99 5.94 -24.78
CA LYS A 205 5.09 5.12 -25.98
C LYS A 205 4.56 3.71 -25.72
N PHE A 206 3.87 3.15 -26.72
CA PHE A 206 3.34 1.79 -26.64
C PHE A 206 4.49 0.79 -26.47
N GLN A 207 4.35 -0.12 -25.50
CA GLN A 207 5.36 -1.14 -25.13
C GLN A 207 6.67 -0.63 -24.52
N GLU A 208 6.87 0.68 -24.34
CA GLU A 208 7.99 1.16 -23.53
C GLU A 208 7.70 0.93 -22.03
N PRO A 209 8.65 0.34 -21.29
CA PRO A 209 8.53 0.25 -19.83
C PRO A 209 8.35 1.65 -19.25
N ARG A 210 7.35 1.84 -18.37
CA ARG A 210 7.08 3.13 -17.68
C ARG A 210 8.28 3.73 -16.94
N SER A 211 9.31 2.92 -16.68
CA SER A 211 10.58 3.33 -16.11
C SER A 211 11.63 2.26 -16.40
N ASP A 212 12.88 2.66 -16.57
CA ASP A 212 14.00 1.73 -16.56
C ASP A 212 13.98 0.85 -15.31
N PHE A 213 14.27 -0.44 -15.50
CA PHE A 213 14.29 -1.37 -14.38
C PHE A 213 15.41 -1.01 -13.40
N ASN A 214 15.03 -0.72 -12.16
CA ASN A 214 15.98 -0.41 -11.09
C ASN A 214 15.74 -1.36 -9.91
N TRP A 215 16.77 -2.14 -9.56
CA TRP A 215 16.72 -3.15 -8.49
C TRP A 215 16.30 -2.57 -7.14
N ARG A 216 16.82 -1.38 -6.80
CA ARG A 216 16.46 -0.69 -5.55
C ARG A 216 14.98 -0.33 -5.55
N SER A 217 14.49 0.28 -6.63
CA SER A 217 13.09 0.69 -6.75
C SER A 217 12.16 -0.52 -6.75
N TYR A 218 12.54 -1.59 -7.45
CA TYR A 218 11.79 -2.84 -7.50
C TYR A 218 11.68 -3.49 -6.12
N LEU A 219 12.80 -3.72 -5.43
CA LEU A 219 12.79 -4.31 -4.09
C LEU A 219 12.05 -3.46 -3.07
N LEU A 220 12.18 -2.13 -3.13
CA LEU A 220 11.44 -1.22 -2.25
C LEU A 220 9.94 -1.25 -2.53
N ARG A 221 9.53 -1.34 -3.79
CA ARG A 221 8.11 -1.51 -4.15
C ARG A 221 7.60 -2.85 -3.67
N LEU A 222 8.33 -3.93 -3.94
CA LEU A 222 7.99 -5.29 -3.50
C LEU A 222 7.83 -5.34 -1.96
N HIS A 223 8.77 -4.73 -1.23
CA HIS A 223 8.73 -4.67 0.23
C HIS A 223 7.57 -3.83 0.79
N LYS A 224 7.14 -2.78 0.06
CA LYS A 224 6.01 -1.92 0.46
C LYS A 224 4.67 -2.44 -0.04
N THR A 225 4.65 -3.41 -0.96
CA THR A 225 3.42 -4.06 -1.40
C THR A 225 2.81 -4.84 -0.25
N ARG A 226 1.56 -4.51 0.09
CA ARG A 226 0.82 -5.06 1.21
C ARG A 226 -0.67 -5.12 0.90
N GLY A 227 -1.39 -5.91 1.68
CA GLY A 227 -2.83 -6.03 1.57
C GLY A 227 -3.22 -7.15 0.61
N TYR A 228 -4.32 -7.82 0.93
CA TYR A 228 -4.92 -8.79 0.03
C TYR A 228 -5.62 -8.05 -1.12
N PRO A 229 -5.35 -8.41 -2.39
CA PRO A 229 -6.07 -7.84 -3.52
C PRO A 229 -7.54 -8.24 -3.44
N ARG A 230 -8.44 -7.31 -3.80
CA ARG A 230 -9.88 -7.57 -3.83
C ARG A 230 -10.35 -8.21 -5.13
N ASP A 231 -9.62 -7.96 -6.21
CA ASP A 231 -10.06 -8.27 -7.58
C ASP A 231 -9.53 -9.63 -8.09
N GLY A 232 -9.12 -10.51 -7.17
CA GLY A 232 -8.66 -11.86 -7.52
C GLY A 232 -7.27 -11.92 -8.19
N ASP A 233 -6.48 -10.83 -8.20
CA ASP A 233 -5.09 -10.85 -8.69
C ASP A 233 -4.28 -11.92 -7.94
N SER A 234 -4.02 -13.02 -8.65
CA SER A 234 -3.40 -14.22 -8.08
C SER A 234 -1.95 -13.99 -7.65
N VAL A 235 -1.23 -13.06 -8.29
CA VAL A 235 0.18 -12.79 -7.98
C VAL A 235 0.28 -11.98 -6.69
N ARG A 236 -0.51 -10.91 -6.56
CA ARG A 236 -0.59 -10.12 -5.33
C ARG A 236 -1.12 -10.93 -4.16
N PHE A 237 -2.09 -11.82 -4.40
CA PHE A 237 -2.59 -12.72 -3.38
C PHE A 237 -1.48 -13.66 -2.88
N GLY A 238 -0.75 -14.30 -3.80
CA GLY A 238 0.39 -15.16 -3.45
C GLY A 238 1.47 -14.42 -2.66
N TRP A 239 1.76 -13.17 -3.03
CA TRP A 239 2.68 -12.31 -2.28
C TRP A 239 2.18 -12.01 -0.87
N ALA A 240 0.91 -11.64 -0.70
CA ALA A 240 0.31 -11.37 0.61
C ALA A 240 0.42 -12.60 1.54
N VAL A 241 0.14 -13.80 1.01
CA VAL A 241 0.32 -15.05 1.77
C VAL A 241 1.78 -15.29 2.15
N ALA A 242 2.74 -15.00 1.26
CA ALA A 242 4.15 -15.13 1.57
C ALA A 242 4.60 -14.19 2.71
N VAL A 243 4.08 -12.97 2.74
CA VAL A 243 4.33 -12.01 3.83
C VAL A 243 3.77 -12.51 5.16
N ASP A 244 2.55 -13.05 5.16
CA ASP A 244 1.94 -13.63 6.37
C ASP A 244 2.74 -14.82 6.91
N ILE A 245 3.15 -15.74 6.03
CA ILE A 245 4.00 -16.87 6.40
C ILE A 245 5.31 -16.36 7.00
N MET A 246 5.94 -15.35 6.42
CA MET A 246 7.17 -14.76 6.96
C MET A 246 6.95 -14.15 8.35
N GLY A 247 5.86 -13.40 8.56
CA GLY A 247 5.50 -12.84 9.86
C GLY A 247 5.30 -13.92 10.93
N LEU A 248 4.54 -14.98 10.60
CA LEU A 248 4.34 -16.14 11.47
C LEU A 248 5.64 -16.88 11.79
N LEU A 249 6.52 -17.07 10.81
CA LEU A 249 7.82 -17.69 11.00
C LEU A 249 8.72 -16.86 11.93
N MET A 250 8.70 -15.52 11.81
CA MET A 250 9.45 -14.64 12.72
C MET A 250 8.95 -14.73 14.16
N LEU A 251 7.62 -14.76 14.36
CA LEU A 251 7.01 -14.96 15.69
C LEU A 251 7.39 -16.33 16.27
N PHE A 252 7.27 -17.39 15.48
CA PHE A 252 7.65 -18.74 15.88
C PHE A 252 9.14 -18.85 16.21
N TRP A 253 10.00 -18.25 15.38
CA TRP A 253 11.45 -18.24 15.60
C TRP A 253 11.82 -17.49 16.89
N GLY A 254 11.19 -16.35 17.17
CA GLY A 254 11.38 -15.64 18.43
C GLY A 254 10.94 -16.47 19.64
N LEU A 255 9.72 -17.03 19.60
CA LEU A 255 9.16 -17.81 20.70
C LEU A 255 9.97 -19.10 20.96
N SER A 256 10.33 -19.83 19.91
CA SER A 256 11.17 -21.03 20.03
C SER A 256 12.57 -20.72 20.57
N GLY A 257 13.14 -19.58 20.21
CA GLY A 257 14.40 -19.07 20.77
C GLY A 257 14.32 -18.85 22.29
N VAL A 258 13.22 -18.26 22.78
CA VAL A 258 12.95 -18.08 24.21
C VAL A 258 12.85 -19.42 24.92
N ILE A 259 12.07 -20.37 24.37
CA ILE A 259 11.88 -21.70 24.95
C ILE A 259 13.22 -22.44 25.06
N MET A 260 14.02 -22.44 23.98
CA MET A 260 15.33 -23.07 23.96
C MET A 260 16.30 -22.44 24.97
N TRP A 261 16.33 -21.10 25.05
CA TRP A 261 17.13 -20.40 26.05
C TRP A 261 16.70 -20.76 27.48
N TRP A 262 15.39 -20.80 27.74
CA TRP A 262 14.85 -21.19 29.03
C TRP A 262 15.26 -22.60 29.44
N GLN A 263 15.41 -23.53 28.51
CA GLN A 263 15.89 -24.89 28.79
C GLN A 263 17.38 -24.93 29.20
N MET A 264 18.20 -23.94 28.82
CA MET A 264 19.62 -23.84 29.16
C MET A 264 19.85 -23.29 30.57
N LYS A 265 19.65 -24.14 31.59
CA LYS A 265 19.77 -23.82 33.04
C LYS A 265 20.93 -22.88 33.43
N PRO A 266 22.21 -23.11 33.05
CA PRO A 266 23.31 -22.26 33.51
C PRO A 266 23.33 -20.85 32.88
N PHE A 267 22.64 -20.62 31.77
CA PHE A 267 22.66 -19.34 31.04
C PHE A 267 21.37 -18.51 31.21
N ARG A 268 20.48 -18.93 32.11
CA ARG A 268 19.20 -18.23 32.36
C ARG A 268 19.41 -16.82 32.88
N LEU A 269 20.28 -16.59 33.85
CA LEU A 269 20.45 -15.23 34.39
C LEU A 269 20.96 -14.26 33.32
N ILE A 270 22.03 -14.63 32.61
CA ILE A 270 22.65 -13.79 31.57
C ILE A 270 21.66 -13.52 30.45
N GLY A 271 21.00 -14.56 29.93
CA GLY A 271 20.03 -14.36 28.87
C GLY A 271 18.81 -13.55 29.33
N GLY A 272 18.43 -13.63 30.60
CA GLY A 272 17.31 -12.84 31.15
C GLY A 272 17.66 -11.35 31.18
N VAL A 273 18.88 -11.03 31.60
CA VAL A 273 19.42 -9.66 31.51
C VAL A 273 19.47 -9.18 30.05
N LEU A 274 19.90 -10.02 29.11
CA LEU A 274 19.94 -9.66 27.68
C LEU A 274 18.56 -9.42 27.07
N VAL A 275 17.56 -10.24 27.40
CA VAL A 275 16.17 -10.04 26.98
C VAL A 275 15.64 -8.72 27.56
N LEU A 276 15.90 -8.45 28.85
CA LEU A 276 15.49 -7.21 29.50
C LEU A 276 16.13 -5.98 28.84
N ILE A 277 17.42 -6.04 28.53
CA ILE A 277 18.10 -4.99 27.75
C ILE A 277 17.44 -4.80 26.39
N GLY A 278 17.16 -5.90 25.66
CA GLY A 278 16.48 -5.85 24.38
C GLY A 278 15.11 -5.17 24.46
N VAL A 279 14.31 -5.52 25.47
CA VAL A 279 12.97 -4.94 25.70
C VAL A 279 13.10 -3.45 26.01
N LEU A 280 14.02 -3.08 26.90
CA LEU A 280 14.27 -1.69 27.25
C LEU A 280 14.69 -0.87 26.01
N LEU A 281 15.60 -1.39 25.18
CA LEU A 281 16.01 -0.73 23.94
C LEU A 281 14.84 -0.57 22.96
N CYS A 282 14.01 -1.61 22.83
CA CYS A 282 12.84 -1.59 21.95
C CYS A 282 11.82 -0.54 22.41
N VAL A 283 11.52 -0.49 23.71
CA VAL A 283 10.59 0.49 24.30
C VAL A 283 11.14 1.91 24.19
N LEU A 284 12.42 2.15 24.50
CA LEU A 284 13.02 3.47 24.40
C LEU A 284 13.02 3.98 22.95
N LEU A 285 13.35 3.12 21.98
CA LEU A 285 13.30 3.47 20.57
C LEU A 285 11.85 3.77 20.13
N GLY A 286 10.89 2.94 20.54
CA GLY A 286 9.47 3.14 20.25
C GLY A 286 8.96 4.45 20.83
N PHE A 287 9.31 4.77 22.08
CA PHE A 287 8.97 6.04 22.72
C PHE A 287 9.61 7.23 22.02
N TRP A 288 10.89 7.12 21.64
CA TRP A 288 11.58 8.19 20.92
C TRP A 288 10.95 8.46 19.54
N LEU A 289 10.62 7.40 18.79
CA LEU A 289 9.90 7.54 17.52
C LEU A 289 8.49 8.10 17.71
N TYR A 290 7.78 7.69 18.76
CA TYR A 290 6.46 8.24 19.09
C TYR A 290 6.56 9.75 19.36
N GLN A 291 7.51 10.18 20.19
CA GLN A 291 7.75 11.60 20.44
C GLN A 291 8.04 12.33 19.12
N ALA A 292 9.03 11.88 18.34
CA ALA A 292 9.42 12.53 17.10
C ALA A 292 8.35 12.60 16.00
N MET A 293 7.34 11.71 16.03
CA MET A 293 6.24 11.70 15.06
C MET A 293 5.04 12.54 15.49
N TYR A 294 4.80 12.69 16.79
CA TYR A 294 3.56 13.29 17.33
C TYR A 294 3.78 14.61 18.08
N TYR A 295 5.03 14.95 18.42
CA TYR A 295 5.43 16.19 19.13
C TYR A 295 6.66 16.82 18.47
#